data_AF-A0A2D6BSY2-F1
#
_entry.id   AF-A0A2D6BSY2-F1
#
_cell.length_a   1.000
_cell.length_b   1.000
_cell.length_c   1.000
_cell.angle_alpha   90.00
_cell.angle_beta   90.00
_cell.angle_gamma   90.00
#
_symmetry.space_group_name_H-M   'P 1'
#
loop_
_entity.id
_entity.type
_entity.pdbx_description
1 polymer ?
#
loop_
_entity_poly.entity_id
_entity_poly.type
_entity_poly.pdbx_seq_one_letter_code
_entity_poly.pdbx_strand_id
1 'polypeptide(L)'
;MSDKALSRIEKRLEKICSQVATLSERVDALAAASPTPVKSTEEVIAFLDQFRAGEALGEASLGAWIAVSDVDCVRGGLRVIQQREGMHARLLAERIKELGGSCSFEIPDAAHEAAMADAGDAAKPDAEKLLAFVKQFGDAEKALKPIYDLADALDDDPETQSLLRSIAQDERSTLEFLTEACTQLNG
;
A
#
# COMPACT_ATOMS: atom_id res chain seq x y z
N MET A 1 5.32 37.19 -43.98
CA MET A 1 5.84 36.02 -43.25
C MET A 1 6.51 35.10 -44.25
N SER A 2 7.66 34.48 -43.94
CA SER A 2 8.34 33.61 -44.91
C SER A 2 7.63 32.25 -45.02
N ASP A 3 7.63 31.64 -46.21
CA ASP A 3 7.03 30.32 -46.46
C ASP A 3 7.52 29.23 -45.48
N LYS A 4 8.77 29.36 -45.00
CA LYS A 4 9.32 28.47 -43.97
C LYS A 4 8.62 28.59 -42.61
N ALA A 5 8.15 29.79 -42.25
CA ALA A 5 7.40 29.99 -41.01
C ALA A 5 5.99 29.41 -41.12
N LEU A 6 5.32 29.60 -42.26
CA LEU A 6 4.01 29.02 -42.54
C LEU A 6 4.05 27.48 -42.52
N SER A 7 5.00 26.88 -43.25
CA SER A 7 5.18 25.41 -43.27
C SER A 7 5.45 24.82 -41.88
N ARG A 8 6.14 25.56 -41.00
CA ARG A 8 6.40 25.11 -39.62
C ARG A 8 5.13 25.19 -38.75
N ILE A 9 4.26 26.18 -39.01
CA ILE A 9 2.97 26.31 -38.33
C ILE A 9 2.03 25.19 -38.77
N GLU A 10 1.94 24.91 -40.08
CA GLU A 10 1.11 23.82 -40.62
C GLU A 10 1.49 22.46 -40.04
N LYS A 11 2.78 22.11 -40.04
CA LYS A 11 3.26 20.86 -39.42
C LYS A 11 2.95 20.76 -37.92
N ARG A 12 2.96 21.90 -37.21
CA ARG A 12 2.58 21.94 -35.79
C ARG A 12 1.09 21.73 -35.61
N LEU A 13 0.26 22.32 -36.47
CA LEU A 13 -1.18 22.14 -36.45
C LEU A 13 -1.56 20.68 -36.73
N GLU A 14 -0.96 20.05 -37.75
CA GLU A 14 -1.16 18.62 -38.03
C GLU A 14 -0.82 17.74 -36.83
N LYS A 15 0.32 18.02 -36.17
CA LYS A 15 0.73 17.30 -34.96
C LYS A 15 -0.25 17.51 -33.79
N ILE A 16 -0.76 18.72 -33.59
CA ILE A 16 -1.73 19.00 -32.53
C ILE A 16 -3.04 18.26 -32.83
N CYS A 17 -3.52 18.31 -34.08
CA CYS A 17 -4.75 17.61 -34.47
C CYS A 17 -4.65 16.09 -34.25
N SER A 18 -3.52 15.46 -34.57
CA SER A 18 -3.34 14.03 -34.32
C SER A 18 -3.27 13.69 -32.83
N GLN A 19 -2.65 14.55 -32.02
CA GLN A 19 -2.63 14.40 -30.56
C GLN A 19 -4.02 14.55 -29.94
N VAL A 20 -4.82 15.52 -30.41
CA VAL A 20 -6.20 15.71 -29.95
C VAL A 20 -7.07 14.52 -30.32
N ALA A 21 -6.97 14.00 -31.55
CA ALA A 21 -7.71 12.81 -31.97
C ALA A 21 -7.39 11.60 -31.08
N THR A 22 -6.09 11.37 -30.81
CA THR A 22 -5.65 10.28 -29.91
C THR A 22 -6.19 10.45 -28.49
N LEU A 23 -6.21 11.68 -27.97
CA LEU A 23 -6.76 11.95 -26.63
C LEU A 23 -8.27 11.76 -26.59
N SER A 24 -9.00 12.20 -27.62
CA SER A 24 -10.44 11.98 -27.74
C SER A 24 -10.78 10.49 -27.75
N GLU A 25 -10.11 9.68 -28.55
CA GLU A 25 -10.32 8.22 -28.55
C GLU A 25 -10.08 7.60 -27.16
N ARG A 26 -9.07 8.08 -26.42
CA ARG A 26 -8.81 7.61 -25.05
C ARG A 26 -9.89 8.03 -24.07
N VAL A 27 -10.40 9.27 -24.17
CA VAL A 27 -11.51 9.75 -23.34
C VAL A 27 -12.77 8.95 -23.62
N ASP A 28 -13.07 8.70 -24.89
CA ASP A 28 -14.23 7.90 -25.29
C ASP A 28 -14.11 6.46 -24.78
N ALA A 29 -12.91 5.85 -24.86
CA ALA A 29 -12.65 4.53 -24.31
C ALA A 29 -12.82 4.48 -22.78
N LEU A 30 -12.41 5.53 -22.07
CA LEU A 30 -12.62 5.64 -20.62
C LEU A 30 -14.09 5.86 -20.26
N ALA A 31 -14.82 6.66 -21.04
CA ALA A 31 -16.25 6.89 -20.84
C ALA A 31 -17.10 5.65 -21.18
N ALA A 32 -16.63 4.83 -22.13
CA ALA A 32 -17.27 3.57 -22.52
C ALA A 32 -16.89 2.39 -21.61
N ALA A 33 -15.83 2.51 -20.80
CA ALA A 33 -15.53 1.53 -19.78
C ALA A 33 -16.72 1.48 -18.81
N SER A 34 -17.26 0.28 -18.59
CA SER A 34 -18.30 0.11 -17.58
C SER A 34 -17.77 0.61 -16.24
N PRO A 35 -18.54 1.41 -15.49
CA PRO A 35 -18.11 1.86 -14.17
C PRO A 35 -17.72 0.62 -13.36
N THR A 36 -16.53 0.66 -12.77
CA THR A 36 -16.12 -0.35 -11.79
C THR A 36 -17.27 -0.48 -10.80
N PRO A 37 -17.72 -1.70 -10.45
CA PRO A 37 -18.83 -1.86 -9.51
C PRO A 37 -18.51 -1.09 -8.24
N VAL A 38 -19.36 -0.11 -7.90
CA VAL A 38 -19.21 0.69 -6.69
C VAL A 38 -19.20 -0.27 -5.50
N LYS A 39 -18.15 -0.19 -4.69
CA LYS A 39 -18.02 -1.01 -3.48
C LYS A 39 -19.10 -0.61 -2.49
N SER A 40 -19.86 -1.58 -2.01
CA SER A 40 -20.83 -1.33 -0.94
C SER A 40 -20.11 -0.94 0.35
N THR A 41 -20.77 -0.13 1.21
CA THR A 41 -20.20 0.24 2.52
C THR A 41 -19.80 -0.98 3.35
N GLU A 42 -20.55 -2.08 3.25
CA GLU A 42 -20.23 -3.35 3.90
C GLU A 42 -18.91 -3.97 3.39
N GLU A 43 -18.69 -3.98 2.08
CA GLU A 43 -17.42 -4.44 1.49
C GLU A 43 -16.24 -3.56 1.90
N VAL A 44 -16.45 -2.24 1.95
CA VAL A 44 -15.42 -1.29 2.38
C VAL A 44 -15.05 -1.56 3.84
N ILE A 45 -16.05 -1.62 4.74
CA ILE A 45 -15.84 -1.94 6.15
C ILE A 45 -15.11 -3.28 6.32
N ALA A 46 -15.53 -4.32 5.58
CA ALA A 46 -14.90 -5.64 5.66
C ALA A 46 -13.42 -5.61 5.24
N PHE A 47 -13.06 -4.83 4.22
CA PHE A 47 -11.67 -4.63 3.84
C PHE A 47 -10.89 -3.87 4.92
N LEU A 48 -11.43 -2.73 5.38
CA LEU A 48 -10.76 -1.92 6.40
C LEU A 48 -10.52 -2.72 7.67
N ASP A 49 -11.45 -3.58 8.07
CA ASP A 49 -11.34 -4.38 9.28
C ASP A 49 -10.30 -5.50 9.17
N GLN A 50 -10.18 -6.13 8.00
CA GLN A 50 -9.08 -7.05 7.70
C GLN A 50 -7.74 -6.33 7.71
N PHE A 51 -7.68 -5.16 7.08
CA PHE A 51 -6.45 -4.37 7.02
C PHE A 51 -6.01 -3.93 8.41
N ARG A 52 -6.94 -3.39 9.21
CA ARG A 52 -6.75 -3.02 10.62
C ARG A 52 -6.18 -4.18 11.44
N ALA A 53 -6.71 -5.40 11.27
CA ALA A 53 -6.21 -6.56 12.00
C ALA A 53 -4.80 -6.95 11.57
N GLY A 54 -4.49 -6.82 10.26
CA GLY A 54 -3.15 -6.99 9.72
C GLY A 54 -2.16 -6.00 10.33
N GLU A 55 -2.48 -4.70 10.33
CA GLU A 55 -1.65 -3.65 10.93
C GLU A 55 -1.44 -3.86 12.45
N ALA A 56 -2.47 -4.30 13.17
CA ALA A 56 -2.33 -4.64 14.59
C ALA A 56 -1.39 -5.84 14.83
N LEU A 57 -1.44 -6.85 13.95
CA LEU A 57 -0.48 -7.96 13.98
C LEU A 57 0.93 -7.49 13.57
N GLY A 58 1.03 -6.55 12.63
CA GLY A 58 2.28 -5.88 12.26
C GLY A 58 2.93 -5.23 13.47
N GLU A 59 2.19 -4.37 14.20
CA GLU A 59 2.65 -3.73 15.43
C GLU A 59 3.16 -4.75 16.47
N ALA A 60 2.40 -5.83 16.70
CA ALA A 60 2.73 -6.85 17.68
C ALA A 60 3.99 -7.65 17.27
N SER A 61 4.02 -8.13 16.03
CA SER A 61 5.11 -8.96 15.52
C SER A 61 6.42 -8.18 15.39
N LEU A 62 6.38 -6.93 14.94
CA LEU A 62 7.54 -6.04 14.92
C LEU A 62 8.04 -5.76 16.34
N GLY A 63 7.15 -5.62 17.32
CA GLY A 63 7.51 -5.52 18.73
C GLY A 63 8.28 -6.73 19.24
N ALA A 64 7.81 -7.94 18.89
CA ALA A 64 8.51 -9.19 19.20
C ALA A 64 9.89 -9.26 18.53
N TRP A 65 9.98 -8.84 17.26
CA TRP A 65 11.25 -8.80 16.53
C TRP A 65 12.24 -7.81 17.18
N ILE A 66 11.81 -6.58 17.47
CA ILE A 66 12.63 -5.56 18.16
C ILE A 66 13.21 -6.09 19.48
N ALA A 67 12.45 -6.90 20.21
CA ALA A 67 12.87 -7.45 21.50
C ALA A 67 14.03 -8.45 21.39
N VAL A 68 14.17 -9.12 20.24
CA VAL A 68 15.20 -10.16 20.01
C VAL A 68 16.29 -9.75 19.01
N SER A 69 16.10 -8.64 18.30
CA SER A 69 17.07 -8.11 17.32
C SER A 69 18.31 -7.53 18.01
N ASP A 70 19.49 -7.98 17.57
CA ASP A 70 20.80 -7.47 17.97
C ASP A 70 21.42 -6.51 16.93
N VAL A 71 20.80 -6.34 15.77
CA VAL A 71 21.27 -5.42 14.71
C VAL A 71 20.67 -4.02 14.89
N ASP A 72 21.51 -3.05 15.27
CA ASP A 72 21.09 -1.69 15.61
C ASP A 72 20.31 -0.95 14.51
N CYS A 73 20.75 -1.05 13.25
CA CYS A 73 20.08 -0.37 12.14
C CYS A 73 18.68 -0.95 11.87
N VAL A 74 18.53 -2.28 11.93
CA VAL A 74 17.24 -2.98 11.80
C VAL A 74 16.32 -2.54 12.92
N ARG A 75 16.78 -2.67 14.17
CA ARG A 75 16.00 -2.29 15.35
C ARG A 75 15.54 -0.83 15.33
N GLY A 76 16.37 0.08 14.82
CA GLY A 76 16.01 1.48 14.65
C GLY A 76 14.82 1.68 13.70
N GLY A 77 14.86 1.09 12.51
CA GLY A 77 13.78 1.19 11.54
C GLY A 77 12.51 0.45 11.96
N LEU A 78 12.64 -0.75 12.54
CA LEU A 78 11.49 -1.52 13.05
C LEU A 78 10.68 -0.73 14.08
N ARG A 79 11.33 0.07 14.94
CA ARG A 79 10.61 0.93 15.91
C ARG A 79 9.73 1.98 15.23
N VAL A 80 10.20 2.57 14.14
CA VAL A 80 9.41 3.55 13.38
C VAL A 80 8.25 2.85 12.68
N ILE A 81 8.51 1.69 12.05
CA ILE A 81 7.48 0.88 11.39
C ILE A 81 6.40 0.48 12.40
N GLN A 82 6.79 -0.10 13.54
CA GLN A 82 5.86 -0.53 14.59
C GLN A 82 4.89 0.58 15.01
N GLN A 83 5.38 1.81 15.20
CA GLN A 83 4.52 2.93 15.61
C GLN A 83 3.52 3.32 14.52
N ARG A 84 3.91 3.21 13.24
CA ARG A 84 3.01 3.48 12.10
C ARG A 84 1.94 2.41 11.98
N GLU A 85 2.31 1.14 12.11
CA GLU A 85 1.36 0.01 12.06
C GLU A 85 0.28 0.14 13.14
N GLY A 86 0.69 0.43 14.38
CA GLY A 86 -0.27 0.68 15.45
C GLY A 86 -1.16 1.90 15.19
N MET A 87 -0.60 2.96 14.60
CA MET A 87 -1.36 4.15 14.20
C MET A 87 -2.37 3.83 13.10
N HIS A 88 -1.98 3.11 12.05
CA HIS A 88 -2.86 2.68 10.97
C HIS A 88 -4.01 1.84 11.50
N ALA A 89 -3.73 0.85 12.35
CA ALA A 89 -4.76 0.04 13.00
C ALA A 89 -5.78 0.91 13.76
N ARG A 90 -5.33 1.93 14.51
CA ARG A 90 -6.25 2.83 15.22
C ARG A 90 -7.08 3.70 14.26
N LEU A 91 -6.47 4.28 13.24
CA LEU A 91 -7.16 5.12 12.25
C LEU A 91 -8.19 4.31 11.45
N LEU A 92 -7.86 3.09 11.05
CA LEU A 92 -8.78 2.19 10.36
C LEU A 92 -9.96 1.81 11.27
N ALA A 93 -9.72 1.52 12.55
CA ALA A 93 -10.77 1.24 13.51
C ALA A 93 -11.73 2.42 13.72
N GLU A 94 -11.18 3.64 13.83
CA GLU A 94 -11.95 4.87 13.91
C GLU A 94 -12.81 5.05 12.65
N ARG A 95 -12.21 4.85 11.47
CA ARG A 95 -12.93 5.00 10.21
C ARG A 95 -14.06 3.98 10.04
N ILE A 96 -13.84 2.72 10.42
CA ILE A 96 -14.88 1.69 10.42
C ILE A 96 -16.09 2.14 11.24
N LYS A 97 -15.87 2.74 12.42
CA LYS A 97 -16.94 3.23 13.29
C LYS A 97 -17.70 4.40 12.66
N GLU A 98 -17.00 5.33 12.01
CA GLU A 98 -17.61 6.47 11.30
C GLU A 98 -18.50 6.02 10.13
N LEU A 99 -18.11 4.95 9.44
CA LEU A 99 -18.91 4.31 8.40
C LEU A 99 -20.09 3.48 8.95
N GLY A 100 -20.28 3.45 10.27
CA GLY A 100 -21.37 2.72 10.93
C GLY A 100 -21.08 1.23 11.18
N GLY A 101 -19.84 0.79 10.99
CA GLY A 101 -19.39 -0.58 11.23
C GLY A 101 -18.83 -0.82 12.63
N SER A 102 -18.31 -2.04 12.82
CA SER A 102 -17.59 -2.46 14.03
C SER A 102 -16.41 -3.34 13.64
N CYS A 103 -15.30 -3.23 14.38
CA CYS A 103 -14.16 -4.13 14.22
C CYS A 103 -14.52 -5.51 14.78
N SER A 104 -14.58 -6.51 13.90
CA SER A 104 -15.03 -7.88 14.19
C SER A 104 -14.12 -8.94 13.60
N PHE A 105 -13.29 -8.58 12.61
CA PHE A 105 -12.33 -9.49 12.01
C PHE A 105 -11.17 -9.75 12.95
N GLU A 106 -10.91 -11.03 13.20
CA GLU A 106 -9.78 -11.50 13.97
C GLU A 106 -8.88 -12.34 13.04
N ILE A 107 -7.57 -12.14 13.15
CA ILE A 107 -6.61 -12.99 12.45
C ILE A 107 -6.74 -14.40 13.05
N PRO A 108 -6.85 -15.47 12.24
CA PRO A 108 -6.91 -16.82 12.75
C PRO A 108 -5.73 -17.13 13.69
N ASP A 109 -6.00 -17.74 14.85
CA ASP A 109 -4.99 -18.00 15.90
C ASP A 109 -3.71 -18.64 15.35
N ALA A 110 -3.85 -19.65 14.49
CA ALA A 110 -2.70 -20.32 13.89
C ALA A 110 -1.80 -19.38 13.06
N ALA A 111 -2.39 -18.40 12.36
CA ALA A 111 -1.64 -17.41 11.60
C ALA A 111 -0.98 -16.37 12.52
N HIS A 112 -1.71 -15.93 13.57
CA HIS A 112 -1.17 -15.03 14.58
C HIS A 112 0.01 -15.67 15.33
N GLU A 113 -0.15 -16.89 15.83
CA GLU A 113 0.89 -17.64 16.53
C GLU A 113 2.12 -17.87 15.65
N ALA A 114 1.94 -18.23 14.38
CA ALA A 114 3.04 -18.41 13.45
C ALA A 114 3.83 -17.10 13.22
N ALA A 115 3.14 -15.98 13.03
CA ALA A 115 3.78 -14.68 12.85
C ALA A 115 4.56 -14.25 14.09
N MET A 116 3.98 -14.42 15.28
CA MET A 116 4.64 -14.08 16.55
C MET A 116 5.84 -14.98 16.84
N ALA A 117 5.71 -16.29 16.56
CA ALA A 117 6.81 -17.24 16.75
C ALA A 117 7.99 -16.92 15.83
N ASP A 118 7.75 -16.62 14.55
CA ASP A 118 8.82 -16.30 13.60
C ASP A 118 9.51 -14.97 13.96
N ALA A 119 8.73 -13.94 14.26
CA ALA A 119 9.27 -12.62 14.59
C ALA A 119 10.07 -12.63 15.91
N GLY A 120 9.55 -13.32 16.94
CA GLY A 120 10.13 -13.41 18.27
C GLY A 120 11.21 -14.48 18.44
N ASP A 121 11.57 -15.25 17.40
CA ASP A 121 12.61 -16.26 17.51
C ASP A 121 14.00 -15.59 17.62
N ALA A 122 14.62 -15.68 18.79
CA ALA A 122 15.97 -15.17 19.04
C ALA A 122 17.08 -16.05 18.43
N ALA A 123 16.78 -17.29 18.06
CA ALA A 123 17.72 -18.16 17.36
C ALA A 123 17.79 -17.86 15.86
N LYS A 124 16.78 -17.17 15.31
CA LYS A 124 16.71 -16.78 13.90
C LYS A 124 17.32 -15.38 13.69
N PRO A 125 18.44 -15.25 12.94
CA PRO A 125 19.09 -13.97 12.72
C PRO A 125 18.21 -12.97 11.96
N ASP A 126 18.42 -11.67 12.19
CA ASP A 126 17.70 -10.60 11.48
C ASP A 126 17.84 -10.72 9.96
N ALA A 127 19.03 -11.10 9.48
CA ALA A 127 19.30 -11.32 8.06
C ALA A 127 18.37 -12.39 7.45
N GLU A 128 18.09 -13.47 8.17
CA GLU A 128 17.19 -14.54 7.72
C GLU A 128 15.72 -14.11 7.75
N LYS A 129 15.30 -13.38 8.79
CA LYS A 129 13.94 -12.80 8.87
C LYS A 129 13.68 -11.84 7.71
N LEU A 130 14.66 -10.99 7.39
CA LEU A 130 14.59 -10.07 6.25
C LEU A 130 14.50 -10.80 4.90
N LEU A 131 15.27 -11.89 4.70
CA LEU A 131 15.15 -12.72 3.50
C LEU A 131 13.75 -13.33 3.35
N ALA A 132 13.19 -13.85 4.44
CA ALA A 132 11.84 -14.39 4.46
C ALA A 132 10.80 -13.30 4.11
N PHE A 133 10.94 -12.11 4.69
CA PHE A 133 10.09 -10.96 4.39
C PHE A 133 10.16 -10.57 2.91
N VAL A 134 11.36 -10.33 2.36
CA VAL A 134 11.53 -9.92 0.95
C VAL A 134 11.04 -11.00 -0.02
N LYS A 135 11.19 -12.28 0.31
CA LYS A 135 10.63 -13.36 -0.50
C LYS A 135 9.10 -13.29 -0.57
N GLN A 136 8.44 -12.87 0.51
CA GLN A 136 6.98 -12.79 0.58
C GLN A 136 6.44 -11.47 0.02
N PHE A 137 7.10 -10.34 0.30
CA PHE A 137 6.60 -8.99 0.06
C PHE A 137 7.51 -8.10 -0.80
N GLY A 138 8.59 -8.64 -1.38
CA GLY A 138 9.59 -7.85 -2.13
C GLY A 138 9.10 -7.18 -3.40
N ASP A 139 7.88 -7.50 -3.86
CA ASP A 139 7.19 -6.75 -4.93
C ASP A 139 6.23 -5.74 -4.28
N ALA A 140 6.74 -4.53 -4.04
CA ALA A 140 5.99 -3.48 -3.35
C ALA A 140 4.75 -3.04 -4.13
N GLU A 141 4.81 -2.98 -5.47
CA GLU A 141 3.65 -2.61 -6.28
C GLU A 141 2.56 -3.66 -6.16
N LYS A 142 2.91 -4.95 -6.19
CA LYS A 142 1.95 -6.04 -5.97
C LYS A 142 1.38 -6.03 -4.54
N ALA A 143 2.21 -5.78 -3.53
CA ALA A 143 1.80 -5.77 -2.13
C ALA A 143 0.80 -4.63 -1.84
N LEU A 144 1.03 -3.45 -2.39
CA LEU A 144 0.20 -2.27 -2.15
C LEU A 144 -1.02 -2.16 -3.08
N LYS A 145 -1.04 -2.94 -4.17
CA LYS A 145 -2.11 -2.90 -5.16
C LYS A 145 -3.51 -3.00 -4.55
N PRO A 146 -3.81 -3.92 -3.62
CA PRO A 146 -5.17 -4.02 -3.07
C PRO A 146 -5.63 -2.75 -2.35
N ILE A 147 -4.72 -2.02 -1.70
CA ILE A 147 -5.03 -0.76 -1.00
C ILE A 147 -5.37 0.34 -2.01
N TYR A 148 -4.55 0.48 -3.06
CA TYR A 148 -4.81 1.44 -4.12
C TYR A 148 -6.06 1.10 -4.94
N ASP A 149 -6.29 -0.18 -5.23
CA ASP A 149 -7.48 -0.63 -5.96
C ASP A 149 -8.77 -0.29 -5.20
N LEU A 150 -8.79 -0.45 -3.87
CA LEU A 150 -9.93 0.00 -3.08
C LEU A 150 -10.04 1.52 -3.08
N ALA A 151 -8.94 2.25 -2.87
CA ALA A 151 -8.96 3.71 -2.89
C ALA A 151 -9.44 4.27 -4.25
N ASP A 152 -9.10 3.64 -5.36
CA ASP A 152 -9.53 4.04 -6.70
C ASP A 152 -11.02 3.73 -6.96
N ALA A 153 -11.64 2.85 -6.17
CA ALA A 153 -13.03 2.42 -6.34
C ALA A 153 -14.05 3.20 -5.46
N LEU A 154 -13.59 4.18 -4.66
CA LEU A 154 -14.37 4.86 -3.62
C LEU A 154 -14.84 6.26 -4.02
N ASP A 155 -15.51 6.44 -5.17
CA ASP A 155 -15.84 7.75 -5.74
C ASP A 155 -16.54 8.74 -4.77
N ASP A 156 -17.42 8.24 -3.89
CA ASP A 156 -18.22 9.05 -2.97
C ASP A 156 -17.64 9.13 -1.54
N ASP A 157 -16.43 8.61 -1.29
CA ASP A 157 -15.77 8.62 0.03
C ASP A 157 -14.32 9.14 -0.03
N PRO A 158 -14.13 10.46 -0.24
CA PRO A 158 -12.81 11.06 -0.41
C PRO A 158 -11.92 10.96 0.85
N GLU A 159 -12.54 10.81 2.02
CA GLU A 159 -11.83 10.66 3.28
C GLU A 159 -11.18 9.27 3.38
N THR A 160 -11.94 8.19 3.15
CA THR A 160 -11.37 6.83 3.11
C THR A 160 -10.35 6.68 1.99
N GLN A 161 -10.59 7.28 0.81
CA GLN A 161 -9.60 7.32 -0.27
C GLN A 161 -8.27 7.89 0.19
N SER A 162 -8.31 9.07 0.81
CA SER A 162 -7.11 9.77 1.23
C SER A 162 -6.39 9.02 2.35
N LEU A 163 -7.15 8.47 3.31
CA LEU A 163 -6.62 7.63 4.38
C LEU A 163 -5.87 6.42 3.83
N LEU A 164 -6.49 5.64 2.94
CA LEU A 164 -5.87 4.45 2.35
C LEU A 164 -4.61 4.80 1.55
N ARG A 165 -4.62 5.89 0.78
CA ARG A 165 -3.43 6.32 0.03
C ARG A 165 -2.29 6.76 0.93
N SER A 166 -2.58 7.46 2.03
CA SER A 166 -1.56 7.85 3.01
C SER A 166 -0.96 6.63 3.70
N ILE A 167 -1.79 5.69 4.16
CA ILE A 167 -1.31 4.42 4.73
C ILE A 167 -0.44 3.68 3.70
N ALA A 168 -0.87 3.56 2.45
CA ALA A 168 -0.09 2.87 1.42
C ALA A 168 1.29 3.51 1.14
N GLN A 169 1.44 4.83 1.33
CA GLN A 169 2.74 5.50 1.22
C GLN A 169 3.66 5.15 2.40
N ASP A 170 3.09 5.06 3.60
CA ASP A 170 3.83 4.59 4.78
C ASP A 170 4.26 3.13 4.63
N GLU A 171 3.37 2.27 4.12
CA GLU A 171 3.66 0.86 3.83
C GLU A 171 4.72 0.69 2.73
N ARG A 172 4.70 1.55 1.71
CA ARG A 172 5.78 1.60 0.71
C ARG A 172 7.13 1.88 1.39
N SER A 173 7.17 2.83 2.31
CA SER A 173 8.39 3.16 3.04
C SER A 173 8.85 2.00 3.93
N THR A 174 7.92 1.21 4.50
CA THR A 174 8.23 -0.05 5.21
C THR A 174 8.91 -1.07 4.29
N LEU A 175 8.31 -1.30 3.12
CA LEU A 175 8.80 -2.28 2.13
C LEU A 175 10.19 -1.90 1.59
N GLU A 176 10.39 -0.62 1.28
CA GLU A 176 11.68 -0.09 0.84
C GLU A 176 12.75 -0.27 1.92
N PHE A 177 12.46 0.12 3.17
CA PHE A 177 13.39 -0.02 4.28
C PHE A 177 13.80 -1.48 4.52
N LEU A 178 12.83 -2.40 4.60
CA LEU A 178 13.11 -3.81 4.86
C LEU A 178 13.85 -4.49 3.69
N THR A 179 13.59 -4.07 2.46
CA THR A 179 14.32 -4.54 1.28
C THR A 179 15.76 -4.03 1.28
N GLU A 180 15.98 -2.77 1.63
CA GLU A 180 17.31 -2.20 1.75
C GLU A 180 18.10 -2.88 2.87
N ALA A 181 17.51 -3.02 4.07
CA ALA A 181 18.12 -3.72 5.19
C ALA A 181 18.47 -5.18 4.84
N CYS A 182 17.57 -5.87 4.10
CA CYS A 182 17.85 -7.21 3.60
C CYS A 182 19.07 -7.24 2.69
N THR A 183 19.18 -6.28 1.77
CA THR A 183 20.31 -6.15 0.85
C THR A 183 21.61 -5.87 1.59
N GLN A 184 21.57 -5.01 2.61
CA GLN A 184 22.75 -4.68 3.41
C GLN A 184 23.27 -5.87 4.25
N LEU A 185 22.39 -6.73 4.75
CA LEU A 185 22.76 -7.85 5.62
C LEU A 185 22.97 -9.19 4.89
N ASN A 186 22.51 -9.33 3.65
CA ASN A 186 22.62 -10.57 2.87
C ASN A 186 23.32 -10.40 1.51
N GLY A 187 23.71 -9.17 1.13
CA GLY A 187 24.39 -8.84 -0.12
C GLY A 187 25.91 -8.88 -0.04
#